data_AF-A0A6G4ZTG8-F1
#
_entry.id   AF-A0A6G4ZTG8-F1
#
_cell.length_a   1.000
_cell.length_b   1.000
_cell.length_c   1.000
_cell.angle_alpha   90.00
_cell.angle_beta   90.00
_cell.angle_gamma   90.00
#
_symmetry.space_group_name_H-M   'P 1'
#
loop_
_entity.id
_entity.type
_entity.pdbx_description
1 polymer ?
#
loop_
_entity_poly.entity_id
_entity_poly.type
_entity_poly.pdbx_seq_one_letter_code
_entity_poly.pdbx_strand_id
1 'polypeptide(L)'
;MKTADFALQVREDFPILHQKIHGKPLIYLDSAATTQKPQTVIDAISHFYAHECGTVHRAVYHLAAKATDKYNNVRSQIARFIGTKDEREIVFTRGTTDSINLLANALAEVLQEGDEIILSEMEHHSNIVPWQLLAEKK
;
A
#
# COMPACT_ATOMS: atom_id res chain seq x y z
N MET A 1 -0.55 -26.85 13.52
CA MET A 1 0.37 -26.89 12.36
C MET A 1 1.71 -26.38 12.85
N LYS A 2 2.83 -27.09 12.62
CA LYS A 2 4.14 -26.56 13.03
C LYS A 2 4.52 -25.43 12.07
N THR A 3 5.20 -24.39 12.56
CA THR A 3 5.52 -23.17 11.80
C THR A 3 6.31 -23.46 10.50
N ALA A 4 7.15 -24.50 10.49
CA ALA A 4 7.88 -24.93 9.31
C ALA A 4 6.98 -25.48 8.19
N ASP A 5 5.91 -26.20 8.57
CA ASP A 5 4.96 -26.77 7.60
C ASP A 5 4.16 -25.66 6.90
N PHE A 6 3.80 -24.61 7.65
CA PHE A 6 3.11 -23.44 7.11
C PHE A 6 4.00 -22.66 6.11
N ALA A 7 5.25 -22.40 6.47
CA ALA A 7 6.17 -21.67 5.61
C ALA A 7 6.44 -22.40 4.29
N LEU A 8 6.57 -23.73 4.32
CA LEU A 8 6.74 -24.54 3.12
C LEU A 8 5.49 -24.52 2.24
N GLN A 9 4.30 -24.61 2.83
CA GLN A 9 3.05 -24.54 2.08
C GLN A 9 2.86 -23.18 1.40
N VAL A 10 3.10 -22.08 2.13
CA VAL A 10 2.93 -20.72 1.59
C VAL A 10 3.99 -20.40 0.54
N ARG A 11 5.19 -20.98 0.62
CA ARG A 11 6.25 -20.75 -0.37
C ARG A 11 5.81 -21.07 -1.79
N GLU A 12 4.99 -22.11 -1.97
CA GLU A 12 4.47 -22.53 -3.28
C GLU A 12 3.62 -21.43 -3.96
N ASP A 13 3.04 -20.51 -3.19
CA ASP A 13 2.27 -19.40 -3.75
C ASP A 13 3.18 -18.32 -4.38
N PHE A 14 4.49 -18.32 -4.13
CA PHE A 14 5.42 -17.26 -4.55
C PHE A 14 6.36 -17.74 -5.65
N PRO A 15 5.98 -17.61 -6.94
CA PRO A 15 6.73 -18.21 -8.05
C PRO A 15 8.19 -17.77 -8.11
N ILE A 16 8.49 -16.52 -7.74
CA ILE A 16 9.86 -15.99 -7.74
C ILE A 16 10.81 -16.76 -6.81
N LEU A 17 10.30 -17.35 -5.73
CA LEU A 17 11.12 -18.06 -4.75
C LEU A 17 11.62 -19.41 -5.27
N HIS A 18 11.08 -19.91 -6.39
CA HIS A 18 11.54 -21.15 -7.02
C HIS A 18 12.67 -20.92 -8.05
N GLN A 19 13.10 -19.65 -8.23
CA GLN A 19 14.19 -19.31 -9.14
C GLN A 19 15.56 -19.68 -8.56
N LYS A 20 16.53 -19.81 -9.47
CA LYS A 20 17.96 -19.89 -9.14
C LYS A 20 18.67 -18.62 -9.57
N ILE A 21 19.46 -18.05 -8.67
CA ILE A 21 20.34 -16.89 -8.94
C ILE A 21 21.78 -17.38 -8.87
N HIS A 22 22.55 -17.17 -9.94
CA HIS A 22 23.92 -17.70 -10.09
C HIS A 22 24.02 -19.21 -9.81
N GLY A 23 23.04 -19.98 -10.28
CA GLY A 23 22.97 -21.44 -10.12
C GLY A 23 22.54 -21.92 -8.73
N LYS A 24 22.31 -21.03 -7.76
CA LYS A 24 21.89 -21.36 -6.38
C LYS A 24 20.42 -21.01 -6.15
N PRO A 25 19.68 -21.74 -5.30
CA PRO A 25 18.31 -21.37 -4.94
C PRO A 25 18.23 -19.95 -4.38
N LEU A 26 17.20 -19.19 -4.77
CA LEU A 26 16.97 -17.87 -4.21
C LEU A 26 16.60 -17.96 -2.71
N ILE A 27 17.41 -17.30 -1.88
CA ILE A 27 17.14 -17.02 -0.47
C ILE A 27 16.95 -15.52 -0.34
N TYR A 28 15.69 -15.08 -0.26
CA TYR A 28 15.33 -13.66 -0.19
C TYR A 28 15.11 -13.24 1.27
N LEU A 29 16.05 -12.48 1.82
CA LEU A 29 16.03 -11.98 3.20
C LEU A 29 16.00 -10.44 3.24
N ASP A 30 15.24 -9.83 2.33
CA ASP A 30 15.14 -8.37 2.16
C ASP A 30 13.67 -7.89 2.13
N SER A 31 12.77 -8.65 2.76
CA SER A 31 11.32 -8.36 2.75
C SER A 31 10.95 -7.04 3.44
N ALA A 32 11.83 -6.46 4.26
CA ALA A 32 11.64 -5.17 4.89
C ALA A 32 11.72 -4.00 3.88
N ALA A 33 12.46 -4.17 2.77
CA ALA A 33 12.51 -3.20 1.69
C ALA A 33 11.30 -3.34 0.75
N THR A 34 10.99 -4.58 0.32
CA THR A 34 9.74 -4.90 -0.40
C THR A 34 9.42 -6.38 -0.30
N THR A 35 8.14 -6.74 -0.36
CA THR A 35 7.71 -8.14 -0.31
C THR A 35 7.60 -8.76 -1.69
N GLN A 36 7.77 -10.07 -1.79
CA GLN A 36 7.36 -10.82 -2.98
C GLN A 36 5.83 -10.95 -3.03
N LYS A 37 5.29 -11.20 -4.23
CA LYS A 37 3.85 -11.21 -4.46
C LYS A 37 3.42 -12.66 -4.74
N PRO A 38 2.38 -13.18 -4.07
CA PRO A 38 1.87 -14.50 -4.40
C PRO A 38 1.19 -14.49 -5.77
N GLN A 39 1.07 -15.65 -6.41
CA GLN A 39 0.51 -15.82 -7.75
C GLN A 39 -0.91 -15.24 -7.84
N THR A 40 -1.72 -15.38 -6.79
CA THR A 40 -3.08 -14.84 -6.72
C THR A 40 -3.14 -13.31 -6.89
N VAL A 41 -2.14 -12.58 -6.38
CA VAL A 41 -2.05 -11.11 -6.56
C VAL A 41 -1.62 -10.78 -7.99
N ILE A 42 -0.68 -11.52 -8.55
CA ILE A 42 -0.21 -11.35 -9.92
C ILE A 42 -1.39 -11.56 -10.89
N ASP A 43 -2.13 -12.66 -10.72
CA ASP A 43 -3.28 -13.02 -11.55
C ASP A 43 -4.40 -11.98 -11.45
N ALA A 44 -4.67 -11.46 -10.25
CA ALA A 44 -5.71 -10.44 -10.06
C ALA A 44 -5.39 -9.16 -10.84
N ILE A 45 -4.13 -8.71 -10.83
CA ILE A 45 -3.69 -7.52 -11.57
C ILE A 45 -3.73 -7.80 -13.09
N SER A 46 -3.19 -8.94 -13.53
CA SER A 46 -3.20 -9.33 -14.94
C SER A 46 -4.61 -9.46 -15.49
N HIS A 47 -5.52 -10.09 -14.75
CA HIS A 47 -6.93 -10.25 -15.11
C HIS A 47 -7.64 -8.90 -15.23
N PHE A 48 -7.41 -7.99 -14.26
CA PHE A 48 -8.00 -6.65 -14.31
C PHE A 48 -7.61 -5.93 -15.60
N TYR A 49 -6.33 -5.92 -15.96
CA TYR A 49 -5.87 -5.24 -17.18
C TYR A 49 -6.32 -5.93 -18.46
N ALA A 50 -6.37 -7.27 -18.48
CA ALA A 50 -6.78 -8.02 -19.67
C ALA A 50 -8.29 -7.97 -19.95
N HIS A 51 -9.13 -7.81 -18.92
CA HIS A 51 -10.58 -8.05 -19.05
C HIS A 51 -11.49 -6.99 -18.43
N GLU A 52 -11.00 -6.14 -17.52
CA GLU A 52 -11.86 -5.31 -16.66
C GLU A 52 -11.44 -3.84 -16.57
N CYS A 53 -10.37 -3.46 -17.26
CA CYS A 53 -9.85 -2.09 -17.22
C CYS A 53 -10.87 -1.10 -17.79
N GLY A 54 -11.22 -0.10 -16.99
CA GLY A 54 -12.16 0.96 -17.34
C GLY A 54 -11.96 2.20 -16.47
N THR A 55 -12.42 3.34 -16.94
CA THR A 55 -12.35 4.61 -16.19
C THR A 55 -13.30 4.56 -14.99
N VAL A 56 -12.75 4.73 -13.78
CA VAL A 56 -13.51 4.71 -12.53
C VAL A 56 -14.34 6.00 -12.37
N HIS A 57 -15.46 5.91 -11.64
CA HIS A 57 -16.35 6.99 -11.19
C HIS A 57 -17.39 7.51 -12.18
N ARG A 58 -17.01 8.35 -13.15
CA ARG A 58 -17.98 9.19 -13.90
C ARG A 58 -18.52 8.55 -15.19
N ALA A 59 -18.01 7.39 -15.57
CA ALA A 59 -18.38 6.73 -16.81
C ALA A 59 -19.46 5.67 -16.59
N VAL A 60 -20.45 5.64 -17.49
CA VAL A 60 -21.67 4.83 -17.37
C VAL A 60 -21.65 3.55 -18.21
N TYR A 61 -20.56 3.27 -18.93
CA TYR A 61 -20.43 2.03 -19.70
C TYR A 61 -20.04 0.84 -18.81
N HIS A 62 -20.35 -0.38 -19.27
CA HIS A 62 -20.26 -1.60 -18.47
C HIS A 62 -18.92 -1.80 -17.74
N LEU A 63 -17.78 -1.66 -18.45
CA LEU A 63 -16.45 -1.83 -17.85
C LEU A 63 -16.12 -0.74 -16.82
N ALA A 64 -16.56 0.51 -17.04
CA ALA A 64 -16.37 1.60 -16.08
C ALA A 64 -17.15 1.37 -14.77
N ALA A 65 -18.40 0.92 -14.87
CA ALA A 65 -19.20 0.59 -13.69
C ALA A 65 -18.55 -0.55 -12.90
N LYS A 66 -18.17 -1.64 -13.59
CA LYS A 66 -17.52 -2.80 -12.96
C LYS A 66 -16.17 -2.45 -12.31
N ALA A 67 -15.35 -1.62 -12.97
CA ALA A 67 -14.10 -1.14 -12.39
C ALA A 67 -14.33 -0.27 -11.15
N THR A 68 -15.39 0.55 -11.17
CA THR A 68 -15.79 1.39 -10.02
C THR A 68 -16.22 0.56 -8.81
N ASP A 69 -17.07 -0.44 -9.03
CA ASP A 69 -17.53 -1.32 -7.96
C ASP A 69 -16.36 -2.08 -7.33
N LYS A 70 -15.43 -2.59 -8.16
CA LYS A 70 -14.22 -3.27 -7.66
C LYS A 70 -13.33 -2.33 -6.85
N TYR A 71 -13.09 -1.12 -7.35
CA TYR A 71 -12.27 -0.13 -6.67
C TYR A 71 -12.85 0.26 -5.30
N ASN A 72 -14.16 0.50 -5.22
CA ASN A 72 -14.84 0.79 -3.96
C ASN A 72 -14.85 -0.41 -3.01
N ASN A 73 -15.08 -1.62 -3.52
CA ASN A 73 -15.03 -2.83 -2.69
C ASN A 73 -13.64 -3.06 -2.08
N VAL A 74 -12.55 -2.75 -2.79
CA VAL A 74 -11.19 -2.79 -2.21
C VAL A 74 -11.06 -1.79 -1.06
N ARG A 75 -11.66 -0.60 -1.18
CA ARG A 75 -11.69 0.38 -0.07
C ARG A 75 -12.39 -0.20 1.17
N SER A 76 -13.55 -0.84 1.00
CA SER A 76 -14.28 -1.49 2.10
C SER A 76 -13.51 -2.68 2.70
N GLN A 77 -12.74 -3.41 1.88
CA GLN A 77 -11.87 -4.49 2.35
C GLN A 77 -10.72 -3.95 3.21
N ILE A 78 -10.08 -2.86 2.79
CA ILE A 78 -9.02 -2.19 3.56
C ILE A 78 -9.58 -1.64 4.88
N ALA A 79 -10.75 -1.00 4.83
CA ALA A 79 -11.43 -0.49 6.02
C ALA A 79 -11.60 -1.58 7.09
N ARG A 80 -12.09 -2.75 6.68
CA ARG A 80 -12.21 -3.92 7.56
C ARG A 80 -10.86 -4.47 8.03
N PHE A 81 -9.86 -4.51 7.15
CA PHE A 81 -8.53 -5.01 7.46
C PHE A 81 -7.85 -4.21 8.57
N ILE A 82 -7.99 -2.87 8.55
CA ILE A 82 -7.40 -1.98 9.57
C ILE A 82 -8.37 -1.62 10.70
N GLY A 83 -9.64 -2.02 10.62
CA GLY A 83 -10.64 -1.86 11.67
C GLY A 83 -11.37 -0.51 11.72
N THR A 84 -11.37 0.29 10.65
CA THR A 84 -12.22 1.49 10.58
C THR A 84 -13.67 1.13 10.23
N LYS A 85 -14.61 1.91 10.78
CA LYS A 85 -16.06 1.79 10.54
C LYS A 85 -16.52 2.53 9.28
N ASP A 86 -15.74 3.50 8.79
CA ASP A 86 -16.11 4.33 7.65
C ASP A 86 -15.05 4.21 6.56
N GLU A 87 -15.41 3.59 5.43
CA GLU A 87 -14.52 3.43 4.29
C GLU A 87 -14.07 4.77 3.68
N ARG A 88 -14.80 5.86 3.93
CA ARG A 88 -14.44 7.21 3.46
C ARG A 88 -13.21 7.76 4.17
N GLU A 89 -12.81 7.18 5.30
CA GLU A 89 -11.54 7.51 5.97
C GLU A 89 -10.32 6.92 5.24
N ILE A 90 -10.53 5.97 4.31
CA ILE A 90 -9.44 5.40 3.51
C ILE A 90 -9.19 6.32 2.33
N VAL A 91 -7.95 6.82 2.19
CA VAL A 91 -7.48 7.55 1.01
C VAL A 91 -6.41 6.73 0.32
N PHE A 92 -6.59 6.45 -0.97
CA PHE A 92 -5.58 5.76 -1.76
C PHE A 92 -4.51 6.75 -2.21
N THR A 93 -3.26 6.45 -1.90
CA THR A 93 -2.06 7.19 -2.30
C THR A 93 -1.06 6.24 -2.95
N ARG A 94 0.08 6.76 -3.42
CA ARG A 94 1.13 5.90 -3.98
C ARG A 94 1.85 5.05 -2.94
N GLY A 95 1.78 5.41 -1.66
CA GLY A 95 2.43 4.70 -0.56
C GLY A 95 2.53 5.55 0.71
N THR A 96 3.25 5.04 1.72
CA THR A 96 3.37 5.70 3.04
C THR A 96 3.98 7.10 2.95
N THR A 97 5.04 7.29 2.18
CA THR A 97 5.67 8.62 2.00
C THR A 97 4.69 9.65 1.45
N ASP A 98 3.89 9.26 0.46
CA ASP A 98 2.90 10.15 -0.17
C ASP A 98 1.75 10.47 0.79
N SER A 99 1.33 9.48 1.58
CA SER A 99 0.30 9.64 2.63
C SER A 99 0.72 10.63 3.72
N ILE A 100 1.97 10.54 4.19
CA ILE A 100 2.49 11.47 5.21
C ILE A 100 2.60 12.88 4.64
N ASN A 101 3.06 13.03 3.39
CA ASN A 101 3.11 14.34 2.73
C ASN A 101 1.71 14.94 2.55
N LEU A 102 0.71 14.14 2.17
CA LEU A 102 -0.67 14.59 2.08
C LEU A 102 -1.16 15.13 3.43
N LEU A 103 -0.89 14.40 4.52
CA LEU A 103 -1.27 14.82 5.87
C LEU A 103 -0.56 16.11 6.29
N ALA A 104 0.77 16.18 6.12
CA ALA A 104 1.54 17.37 6.46
C ALA A 104 1.00 18.60 5.71
N ASN A 105 0.83 18.53 4.39
CA ASN A 105 0.31 19.66 3.63
C ASN A 105 -1.13 20.04 4.05
N ALA A 106 -1.98 19.09 4.42
CA ALA A 106 -3.32 19.40 4.93
C ALA A 106 -3.29 20.10 6.31
N LEU A 107 -2.39 19.69 7.20
CA LEU A 107 -2.22 20.30 8.53
C LEU A 107 -1.51 21.65 8.47
N ALA A 108 -0.78 21.95 7.39
CA ALA A 108 -0.10 23.23 7.22
C ALA A 108 -1.07 24.42 7.24
N GLU A 109 -2.36 24.26 6.94
CA GLU A 109 -3.34 25.34 7.06
C GLU A 109 -3.78 25.60 8.52
N VAL A 110 -3.59 24.62 9.41
CA VAL A 110 -4.12 24.64 10.78
C VAL A 110 -3.03 24.96 11.80
N LEU A 111 -1.81 24.46 11.60
CA LEU A 111 -0.68 24.68 12.50
C LEU A 111 -0.19 26.14 12.46
N GLN A 112 0.26 26.63 13.61
CA GLN A 112 0.74 28.00 13.81
C GLN A 112 2.17 28.04 14.34
N GLU A 113 2.79 29.21 14.28
CA GLU A 113 4.09 29.44 14.92
C GLU A 113 3.98 29.15 16.43
N GLY A 114 4.90 28.34 16.94
CA GLY A 114 4.92 27.90 18.34
C GLY A 114 4.23 26.56 18.61
N ASP A 115 3.50 25.98 17.65
CA ASP A 115 3.02 24.60 17.75
C ASP A 115 4.18 23.60 17.63
N GLU A 116 4.07 22.46 18.33
CA GLU A 116 5.12 21.45 18.38
C GLU A 116 4.75 20.17 17.60
N ILE A 117 5.71 19.63 16.84
CA ILE A 117 5.61 18.33 16.16
C ILE A 117 6.61 17.38 16.82
N ILE A 118 6.10 16.32 17.44
CA ILE A 118 6.91 15.35 18.18
C ILE A 118 7.16 14.11 17.32
N LEU A 119 8.43 13.74 17.16
CA LEU A 119 8.89 12.55 16.45
C LEU A 119 9.85 11.75 17.33
N SER A 120 10.02 10.47 17.03
CA SER A 120 11.08 9.66 17.65
C SER A 120 12.41 9.78 16.89
N GLU A 121 13.52 9.38 17.52
CA GLU A 121 14.82 9.34 16.83
C GLU A 121 14.93 8.19 15.82
N MET A 122 14.03 7.20 15.87
CA MET A 122 14.04 6.00 15.03
C MET A 122 13.15 6.12 13.79
N GLU A 123 12.58 7.29 13.52
CA GLU A 123 11.69 7.48 12.38
C GLU A 123 12.39 7.24 11.04
N HIS A 124 11.64 6.62 10.11
CA HIS A 124 12.07 6.57 8.73
C HIS A 124 12.08 7.98 8.12
N HIS A 125 12.99 8.28 7.19
CA HIS A 125 13.08 9.63 6.58
C HIS A 125 11.75 10.15 6.01
N SER A 126 10.92 9.26 5.46
CA SER A 126 9.57 9.59 4.99
C SER A 126 8.64 10.17 6.07
N ASN A 127 8.92 9.91 7.35
CA ASN A 127 8.20 10.45 8.51
C ASN A 127 9.02 11.52 9.27
N ILE A 128 10.05 12.09 8.65
CA ILE A 128 10.85 13.20 9.21
C ILE A 128 10.77 14.41 8.28
N VAL A 129 11.18 14.23 7.03
CA VAL A 129 11.35 15.32 6.06
C VAL A 129 10.06 16.12 5.82
N PRO A 130 8.86 15.50 5.69
CA PRO A 130 7.63 16.28 5.48
C PRO A 130 7.32 17.24 6.63
N TRP A 131 7.64 16.86 7.87
CA TRP A 131 7.40 17.67 9.06
C TRP A 131 8.41 18.81 9.18
N GLN A 132 9.68 18.56 8.86
CA GLN A 132 10.70 19.60 8.80
C GLN A 132 10.34 20.68 7.77
N LEU A 133 9.95 20.27 6.56
CA LEU A 133 9.51 21.20 5.51
C LEU A 133 8.23 21.96 5.87
N LEU A 134 7.38 21.39 6.72
CA LEU A 134 6.20 22.09 7.24
C LEU A 134 6.62 23.16 8.26
N ALA A 135 7.48 22.79 9.22
CA ALA A 135 7.96 23.68 10.26
C ALA A 135 8.74 24.87 9.67
N GLU A 136 9.53 24.67 8.62
CA GLU A 136 10.26 25.74 7.92
C GLU A 136 9.35 26.76 7.21
N LYS A 137 8.09 26.40 6.93
CA LYS A 137 7.11 27.28 6.27
C LYS A 137 6.27 28.10 7.26
N LYS A 138 6.38 27.82 8.55
CA LYS A 138 5.65 28.50 9.62
C LYS A 138 6.55 29.50 10.30
#